data_AF-A0A366HDJ5-F1
#
_entry.id   AF-A0A366HDJ5-F1
#
_cell.length_a   1.000
_cell.length_b   1.000
_cell.length_c   1.000
_cell.angle_alpha   90.00
_cell.angle_beta   90.00
_cell.angle_gamma   90.00
#
_symmetry.space_group_name_H-M   'P 1'
#
loop_
_entity.id
_entity.type
_entity.pdbx_description
1 polymer ?
#
loop_
_entity_poly.entity_id
_entity_poly.type
_entity_poly.pdbx_seq_one_letter_code
_entity_poly.pdbx_strand_id
1 'polypeptide(L)'
;MHREGRKSMRGCGLIALLWFAGALVLTMSGDKVNAKEGPWVIIIPAIMIYLSLGGPFIAMIYGYKVIHYLNWRRDKGMGSLVWRLFVSFWMLIGGMGILILAADNAYHAASKMVETQGAKQMVAGVIILLTCVGVRFLGLGIMRVALSTKAVTSEDKDLAAAESLERAWEQLDFASLEQQLGCTLPVAYKAMMQPGSEWREKSWTLRPHRVAWFHVIDLVPPDRSALRKSPATGEVMLCFANADSGEYWLRPGGEDPPVYTHYTDHSGEVVEEIAPQLSVFLGWKKAEYE
;
A
#
# COMPACT_ATOMS: atom_id res chain seq x y z
N MET A 1 0.12 -5.36 -4.18
CA MET A 1 1.10 -4.30 -3.83
C MET A 1 0.74 -2.89 -4.36
N HIS A 2 0.27 -2.71 -5.60
CA HIS A 2 -0.02 -1.36 -6.16
C HIS A 2 -1.14 -0.57 -5.47
N ARG A 3 -2.24 -1.24 -5.09
CA ARG A 3 -3.39 -0.60 -4.42
C ARG A 3 -3.02 -0.08 -3.03
N GLU A 4 -2.28 -0.86 -2.26
CA GLU A 4 -1.83 -0.51 -0.90
C GLU A 4 -0.78 0.60 -0.90
N GLY A 5 0.16 0.59 -1.85
CA GLY A 5 1.15 1.65 -2.00
C GLY A 5 0.53 2.98 -2.41
N ARG A 6 -0.44 2.96 -3.35
CA ARG A 6 -1.21 4.16 -3.73
C ARG A 6 -2.06 4.70 -2.57
N LYS A 7 -2.71 3.82 -1.80
CA LYS A 7 -3.47 4.18 -0.59
C LYS A 7 -2.55 4.82 0.47
N SER A 8 -1.35 4.28 0.64
CA SER A 8 -0.37 4.80 1.60
C SER A 8 0.19 6.17 1.18
N MET A 9 0.43 6.41 -0.12
CA MET A 9 0.82 7.74 -0.62
C MET A 9 -0.28 8.78 -0.40
N ARG A 10 -1.54 8.44 -0.69
CA ARG A 10 -2.68 9.32 -0.41
C ARG A 10 -2.81 9.64 1.08
N GLY A 11 -2.63 8.63 1.94
CA GLY A 11 -2.60 8.81 3.39
C GLY A 11 -1.50 9.76 3.85
N CYS A 12 -0.28 9.56 3.34
CA CYS A 12 0.87 10.43 3.65
C CYS A 12 0.64 11.88 3.21
N GLY A 13 0.11 12.09 1.99
CA GLY A 13 -0.25 13.42 1.50
C GLY A 13 -1.34 14.11 2.34
N LEU A 14 -2.37 13.36 2.74
CA LEU A 14 -3.47 13.89 3.55
C LEU A 14 -3.02 14.29 4.96
N ILE A 15 -2.13 13.50 5.58
CA ILE A 15 -1.55 13.83 6.89
C ILE A 15 -0.68 15.09 6.80
N ALA A 16 0.12 15.23 5.74
CA ALA A 16 0.91 16.43 5.54
C ALA A 16 0.03 17.67 5.35
N LEU A 17 -1.07 17.57 4.59
CA LEU A 17 -2.04 18.66 4.44
C LEU A 17 -2.69 19.05 5.78
N LEU A 18 -3.08 18.07 6.59
CA LEU A 18 -3.60 18.32 7.94
C LEU A 18 -2.55 18.98 8.85
N TRP A 19 -1.29 18.59 8.73
CA TRP A 19 -0.19 19.20 9.45
C TRP A 19 0.02 20.66 9.04
N PHE A 20 0.04 20.96 7.73
CA PHE A 20 0.12 22.34 7.24
C PHE A 20 -1.10 23.18 7.65
N ALA A 21 -2.31 22.61 7.60
CA ALA A 21 -3.52 23.28 8.04
C ALA A 21 -3.46 23.60 9.54
N GLY A 22 -3.02 22.66 10.37
CA GLY A 22 -2.82 22.89 11.81
C GLY A 22 -1.79 23.99 12.08
N ALA A 23 -0.66 23.98 11.35
CA ALA A 23 0.37 25.01 11.47
C ALA A 23 -0.17 26.40 11.06
N LEU A 24 -0.93 26.47 9.96
CA LEU A 24 -1.55 27.70 9.48
C LEU A 24 -2.60 28.24 10.45
N VAL A 25 -3.41 27.37 11.06
CA VAL A 25 -4.35 27.78 12.11
C VAL A 25 -3.61 28.34 13.32
N LEU A 26 -2.47 27.77 13.73
CA LEU A 26 -1.68 28.33 14.83
C LEU A 26 -1.06 29.69 14.48
N THR A 27 -0.53 29.87 13.27
CA THR A 27 0.06 31.16 12.86
C THR A 27 -1.00 32.27 12.73
N MET A 28 -2.19 31.93 12.24
CA MET A 28 -3.31 32.88 12.13
C MET A 28 -4.01 33.15 13.46
N SER A 29 -3.84 32.28 14.45
CA SER A 29 -4.49 32.41 15.76
C SER A 29 -3.61 33.09 16.82
N GLY A 30 -2.51 33.76 16.42
CA GLY A 30 -1.49 34.32 17.32
C GLY A 30 -2.05 35.11 18.52
N ASP A 31 -3.05 35.96 18.30
CA ASP A 31 -3.67 36.77 19.37
C ASP A 31 -4.57 35.95 20.32
N LYS A 32 -5.04 34.77 19.87
CA LYS A 32 -5.92 33.86 20.61
C LYS A 32 -5.17 32.74 21.34
N VAL A 33 -3.86 32.60 21.13
CA VAL A 33 -3.01 31.62 21.84
C VAL A 33 -2.96 31.88 23.34
N ASN A 34 -3.13 33.13 23.76
CA ASN A 34 -3.17 33.53 25.17
C ASN A 34 -4.59 33.67 25.74
N ALA A 35 -5.62 33.28 24.98
CA ALA A 35 -6.99 33.35 25.45
C ALA A 35 -7.17 32.41 26.65
N LYS A 36 -7.61 32.97 27.80
CA LYS A 36 -7.86 32.20 29.02
C LYS A 36 -9.24 31.53 29.04
N GLU A 37 -10.13 31.91 28.11
CA GLU A 37 -11.51 31.44 28.04
C GLU A 37 -11.93 31.22 26.57
N GLY A 38 -12.87 30.30 26.36
CA GLY A 38 -13.41 29.94 25.04
C GLY A 38 -12.82 28.66 24.43
N PRO A 39 -13.34 28.23 23.26
CA PRO A 39 -12.99 26.94 22.66
C PRO A 39 -11.50 26.82 22.27
N TRP A 40 -10.81 27.94 22.12
CA TRP A 40 -9.38 28.02 21.77
C TRP A 40 -8.47 27.43 22.84
N VAL A 41 -8.90 27.42 24.11
CA VAL A 41 -8.16 26.81 25.23
C VAL A 41 -7.96 25.30 25.04
N ILE A 42 -8.89 24.64 24.35
CA ILE A 42 -8.83 23.19 24.07
C ILE A 42 -8.25 22.93 22.68
N ILE A 43 -8.65 23.73 21.70
CA ILE A 43 -8.26 23.55 20.29
C ILE A 43 -6.77 23.78 20.09
N ILE A 44 -6.18 24.82 20.68
CA ILE A 44 -4.77 25.18 20.46
C ILE A 44 -3.82 24.10 21.02
N PRO A 45 -3.98 23.61 22.27
CA PRO A 45 -3.17 22.50 22.76
C PRO A 45 -3.33 21.21 21.95
N ALA A 46 -4.56 20.89 21.52
CA ALA A 46 -4.80 19.71 20.68
C ALA A 46 -4.07 19.79 19.33
N ILE A 47 -4.08 20.97 18.69
CA ILE A 47 -3.33 21.22 17.46
C ILE A 47 -1.82 21.14 17.73
N MET A 48 -1.31 21.71 18.83
CA MET A 48 0.12 21.59 19.17
C MET A 48 0.55 20.15 19.40
N ILE A 49 -0.25 19.35 20.11
CA ILE A 49 0.01 17.91 20.33
C ILE A 49 0.00 17.16 18.99
N TYR A 50 -0.96 17.46 18.12
CA TYR A 50 -1.00 16.87 16.79
C TYR A 50 0.24 17.24 15.96
N LEU A 51 0.65 18.51 15.93
CA LEU A 51 1.80 18.95 15.11
C LEU A 51 3.14 18.42 15.62
N SER A 52 3.30 18.29 16.94
CA SER A 52 4.55 17.85 17.57
C SER A 52 4.70 16.33 17.63
N LEU A 53 3.59 15.59 17.83
CA LEU A 53 3.62 14.16 18.09
C LEU A 53 2.79 13.37 17.08
N GLY A 54 1.50 13.69 16.95
CA GLY A 54 0.55 12.88 16.18
C GLY A 54 0.87 12.83 14.69
N GLY A 55 0.92 13.98 14.03
CA GLY A 55 1.19 14.13 12.60
C GLY A 55 2.51 13.51 12.18
N PRO A 56 3.66 13.86 12.80
CA PRO A 56 4.95 13.27 12.47
C PRO A 56 4.98 11.74 12.67
N PHE A 57 4.42 11.22 13.78
CA PHE A 57 4.42 9.79 14.05
C PHE A 57 3.59 9.00 13.03
N ILE A 58 2.37 9.49 12.73
CA ILE A 58 1.51 8.88 11.72
C ILE A 58 2.19 9.01 10.33
N ALA A 59 2.82 10.15 10.03
CA ALA A 59 3.59 10.33 8.79
C ALA A 59 4.76 9.36 8.66
N MET A 60 5.45 9.00 9.74
CA MET A 60 6.49 7.96 9.70
C MET A 60 5.91 6.58 9.38
N ILE A 61 4.76 6.21 9.96
CA ILE A 61 4.10 4.91 9.70
C ILE A 61 3.70 4.80 8.22
N TYR A 62 3.08 5.85 7.67
CA TYR A 62 2.73 5.86 6.24
C TYR A 62 3.98 5.99 5.35
N GLY A 63 4.96 6.80 5.76
CA GLY A 63 6.22 6.99 5.05
C GLY A 63 6.98 5.67 4.88
N TYR A 64 7.03 4.83 5.92
CA TYR A 64 7.61 3.50 5.85
C TYR A 64 6.96 2.65 4.74
N LYS A 65 5.62 2.60 4.71
CA LYS A 65 4.87 1.87 3.67
C LYS A 65 5.05 2.46 2.27
N VAL A 66 5.21 3.78 2.17
CA VAL A 66 5.39 4.49 0.89
C VAL A 66 6.79 4.29 0.32
N ILE A 67 7.85 4.24 1.14
CA ILE A 67 9.22 4.00 0.68
C ILE A 67 9.30 2.68 -0.11
N HIS A 68 8.67 1.62 0.38
CA HIS A 68 8.60 0.34 -0.33
C HIS A 68 7.97 0.47 -1.72
N TYR A 69 6.86 1.20 -1.82
CA TYR A 69 6.20 1.44 -3.09
C TYR A 69 7.01 2.35 -4.04
N LEU A 70 7.69 3.37 -3.52
CA LEU A 70 8.52 4.28 -4.33
C LEU A 70 9.81 3.62 -4.81
N ASN A 71 10.32 2.63 -4.08
CA ASN A 71 11.44 1.80 -4.50
C ASN A 71 11.05 0.88 -5.65
N TRP A 72 9.86 0.29 -5.62
CA TRP A 72 9.30 -0.43 -6.77
C TRP A 72 9.09 0.48 -8.00
N ARG A 73 8.69 1.75 -7.81
CA ARG A 73 8.40 2.70 -8.90
C ARG A 73 9.64 3.45 -9.43
N ARG A 74 10.86 2.95 -9.21
CA ARG A 74 12.13 3.68 -9.46
C ARG A 74 12.26 4.21 -10.90
N ASP A 75 11.73 3.49 -11.89
CA ASP A 75 11.93 3.82 -13.32
C ASP A 75 10.85 4.71 -13.93
N LYS A 76 9.83 5.16 -13.18
CA LYS A 76 8.70 5.95 -13.74
C LYS A 76 8.81 7.48 -13.56
N GLY A 77 10.02 8.03 -13.71
CA GLY A 77 10.25 9.48 -13.90
C GLY A 77 10.31 10.37 -12.63
N MET A 78 10.42 11.69 -12.84
CA MET A 78 10.65 12.74 -11.81
C MET A 78 9.68 12.68 -10.60
N GLY A 79 8.45 12.19 -10.79
CA GLY A 79 7.47 12.08 -9.72
C GLY A 79 7.87 11.12 -8.59
N SER A 80 8.70 10.11 -8.86
CA SER A 80 9.19 9.19 -7.81
C SER A 80 10.23 9.87 -6.91
N LEU A 81 11.05 10.77 -7.47
CA LEU A 81 12.10 11.50 -6.77
C LEU A 81 11.51 12.54 -5.80
N VAL A 82 10.49 13.29 -6.23
CA VAL A 82 9.77 14.26 -5.38
C VAL A 82 9.18 13.57 -4.15
N TRP A 83 8.51 12.43 -4.34
CA TRP A 83 7.92 11.67 -3.24
C TRP A 83 8.96 11.07 -2.29
N ARG A 84 10.14 10.66 -2.79
CA ARG A 84 11.23 10.19 -1.93
C ARG A 84 11.76 11.32 -1.06
N LEU A 85 12.05 12.48 -1.64
CA LEU A 85 12.48 13.66 -0.89
C LEU A 85 11.44 14.07 0.16
N PHE A 86 10.16 14.05 -0.22
CA PHE A 86 9.05 14.36 0.66
C PHE A 86 8.99 13.40 1.87
N VAL A 87 9.02 12.08 1.63
CA VAL A 87 8.96 11.11 2.73
C VAL A 87 10.22 11.16 3.61
N SER A 88 11.40 11.33 3.01
CA SER A 88 12.66 11.50 3.74
C SER A 88 12.65 12.74 4.63
N PHE A 89 12.08 13.85 4.15
CA PHE A 89 11.89 15.07 4.94
C PHE A 89 11.00 14.83 6.18
N TRP A 90 9.87 14.12 6.03
CA TRP A 90 8.98 13.81 7.15
C TRP A 90 9.60 12.83 8.16
N MET A 91 10.37 11.85 7.70
CA MET A 91 11.13 10.96 8.57
C MET A 91 12.18 11.74 9.39
N LEU A 92 12.85 12.73 8.78
CA LEU A 92 13.80 13.60 9.47
C LEU A 92 13.11 14.47 10.53
N ILE A 93 11.96 15.08 10.20
CA ILE A 93 11.18 15.86 11.17
C ILE A 93 10.72 14.99 12.34
N GLY A 94 10.16 13.81 12.07
CA GLY A 94 9.74 12.87 13.11
C GLY A 94 10.91 12.44 14.01
N GLY A 95 12.05 12.09 13.42
CA GLY A 95 13.26 11.75 14.15
C GLY A 95 13.80 12.90 15.00
N MET A 96 13.80 14.12 14.47
CA MET A 96 14.23 15.32 15.19
C MET A 96 13.31 15.64 16.36
N GLY A 97 11.98 15.51 16.19
CA GLY A 97 11.01 15.71 17.26
C GLY A 97 11.22 14.72 18.42
N ILE A 98 11.48 13.45 18.12
CA ILE A 98 11.81 12.43 19.14
C ILE A 98 13.09 12.81 19.89
N LEU A 99 14.12 13.28 19.19
CA LEU A 99 15.38 13.69 19.80
C LEU A 99 15.23 14.91 20.71
N ILE A 100 14.45 15.92 20.30
CA ILE A 100 14.18 17.11 21.09
C ILE A 100 13.42 16.74 22.38
N LEU A 101 12.38 15.91 22.27
CA LEU A 101 11.62 15.44 23.44
C LEU A 101 12.48 14.58 24.39
N ALA A 102 13.38 13.76 23.84
CA ALA A 102 14.31 12.99 24.65
C ALA A 102 15.33 13.90 25.37
N ALA A 103 15.79 14.98 24.72
CA ALA A 103 16.71 15.95 25.32
C ALA A 103 16.02 16.79 26.40
N ASP A 104 14.80 17.26 26.16
CA ASP A 104 14.02 18.06 27.11
C ASP A 104 13.67 17.26 28.38
N ASN A 105 13.21 16.02 28.21
CA ASN A 105 12.94 15.14 29.35
C ASN A 105 14.24 14.79 30.12
N ALA A 106 15.37 14.60 29.43
CA ALA A 106 16.65 14.36 30.08
C ALA A 106 17.15 15.59 30.86
N TYR A 107 16.95 16.79 30.32
CA TYR A 107 17.26 18.05 31.00
C TYR A 107 16.41 18.23 32.25
N HIS A 108 15.10 18.01 32.16
CA HIS A 108 14.20 18.08 33.32
C HIS A 108 14.48 17.01 34.38
N ALA A 109 14.90 15.81 33.98
CA ALA A 109 15.33 14.78 34.92
C ALA A 109 16.62 15.20 35.65
N ALA A 110 17.59 15.73 34.92
CA ALA A 110 18.85 16.21 35.47
C ALA A 110 18.66 17.42 36.41
N SER A 111 17.83 18.40 36.04
CA SER A 111 17.56 19.58 36.86
C SER A 111 16.87 19.21 38.18
N LYS A 112 15.89 18.29 38.15
CA LYS A 112 15.21 17.80 39.36
C LYS A 112 16.13 16.99 40.26
N MET A 113 17.06 16.22 39.71
CA MET A 113 18.08 15.52 40.49
C MET A 113 19.06 16.47 41.19
N VAL A 114 19.36 17.63 40.60
CA VAL A 114 20.26 18.63 41.19
C VAL A 114 19.58 19.44 42.30
N GLU A 115 18.27 19.72 42.18
CA GLU A 115 17.56 20.57 43.16
C GLU A 115 17.09 19.84 44.43
N THR A 116 17.06 18.50 44.48
CA THR A 116 16.41 17.81 45.60
C THR A 116 17.15 16.57 46.12
N GLN A 117 17.60 16.63 47.38
CA GLN A 117 18.20 15.50 48.14
C GLN A 117 17.14 14.56 48.75
N GLY A 118 16.09 14.20 48.01
CA GLY A 118 14.99 13.36 48.49
C GLY A 118 14.88 12.02 47.75
N ALA A 119 14.95 10.89 48.46
CA ALA A 119 14.92 9.53 47.87
C ALA A 119 13.69 9.26 46.95
N LYS A 120 12.53 9.88 47.23
CA LYS A 120 11.32 9.74 46.38
C LYS A 120 11.44 10.46 45.02
N GLN A 121 12.16 11.58 44.96
CA GLN A 121 12.39 12.30 43.69
C GLN A 121 13.54 11.67 42.89
N MET A 122 14.47 10.98 43.56
CA MET A 122 15.50 10.18 42.89
C MET A 122 14.88 9.03 42.07
N VAL A 123 13.86 8.35 42.60
CA VAL A 123 13.11 7.31 41.87
C VAL A 123 12.37 7.89 40.66
N ALA A 124 11.72 9.04 40.81
CA ALA A 124 11.05 9.72 39.69
C ALA A 124 12.07 10.17 38.62
N GLY A 125 13.23 10.69 39.02
CA GLY A 125 14.31 11.06 38.11
C GLY A 125 14.87 9.86 37.35
N VAL A 126 15.06 8.70 38.01
CA VAL A 126 15.54 7.47 37.37
C VAL A 126 14.50 6.91 36.38
N ILE A 127 13.20 6.95 36.72
CA ILE A 127 12.13 6.53 35.81
C ILE A 127 12.11 7.42 34.56
N ILE A 128 12.18 8.75 34.72
CA ILE A 128 12.21 9.67 33.57
C ILE A 128 13.47 9.41 32.72
N LEU A 129 14.63 9.21 33.34
CA LEU A 129 15.88 8.92 32.64
C LEU A 129 15.82 7.61 31.86
N LEU A 130 15.26 6.54 32.45
CA LEU A 130 15.03 5.26 31.78
C LEU A 130 14.02 5.39 30.62
N THR A 131 13.00 6.24 30.77
CA THR A 131 12.04 6.51 29.70
C THR A 131 12.70 7.28 28.55
N CYS A 132 13.58 8.25 28.86
CA CYS A 132 14.37 8.98 27.85
C CYS A 132 15.34 8.07 27.10
N VAL A 133 16.03 7.19 27.82
CA VAL A 133 16.94 6.19 27.24
C VAL A 133 16.14 5.23 26.36
N GLY A 134 14.99 4.74 26.82
CA GLY A 134 14.08 3.90 26.05
C GLY A 134 13.61 4.56 24.76
N VAL A 135 13.18 5.83 24.81
CA VAL A 135 12.76 6.61 23.62
C VAL A 135 13.92 6.85 22.67
N ARG A 136 15.14 7.09 23.17
CA ARG A 136 16.35 7.28 22.34
C ARG A 136 16.77 5.99 21.64
N PHE A 137 16.69 4.85 22.32
CA PHE A 137 16.91 3.53 21.73
C PHE A 137 15.80 3.14 20.75
N LEU A 138 14.55 3.53 21.02
CA LEU A 138 13.44 3.34 20.09
C LEU A 138 13.65 4.19 18.82
N GLY A 139 14.02 5.46 18.96
CA GLY A 139 14.32 6.36 17.84
C GLY A 139 15.52 5.90 17.01
N LEU A 140 16.63 5.51 17.66
CA LEU A 140 17.78 4.90 16.99
C LEU A 140 17.45 3.54 16.38
N GLY A 141 16.59 2.75 17.01
CA GLY A 141 16.10 1.48 16.50
C GLY A 141 15.24 1.67 15.25
N ILE A 142 14.33 2.64 15.26
CA ILE A 142 13.50 3.01 14.11
C ILE A 142 14.37 3.59 12.98
N MET A 143 15.34 4.46 13.31
CA MET A 143 16.28 5.01 12.33
C MET A 143 17.17 3.90 11.74
N ARG A 144 17.67 2.98 12.57
CA ARG A 144 18.46 1.83 12.13
C ARG A 144 17.61 0.91 11.27
N VAL A 145 16.39 0.57 11.67
CA VAL A 145 15.44 -0.20 10.86
C VAL A 145 15.18 0.50 9.52
N ALA A 146 14.92 1.81 9.52
CA ALA A 146 14.72 2.59 8.28
C ALA A 146 15.95 2.60 7.36
N LEU A 147 17.16 2.58 7.93
CA LEU A 147 18.43 2.55 7.20
C LEU A 147 18.94 1.13 6.88
N SER A 148 18.49 0.10 7.62
CA SER A 148 18.99 -1.27 7.57
C SER A 148 17.98 -2.29 7.07
N THR A 149 16.72 -1.90 6.80
CA THR A 149 15.77 -2.76 6.10
C THR A 149 16.26 -2.95 4.67
N LYS A 150 17.06 -4.01 4.47
CA LYS A 150 17.00 -4.78 3.24
C LYS A 150 15.54 -5.24 3.10
N ALA A 151 14.95 -4.89 1.96
CA ALA A 151 13.55 -5.13 1.65
C ALA A 151 13.14 -6.58 1.97
N VAL A 152 11.96 -6.75 2.56
CA VAL A 152 11.39 -8.06 2.96
C VAL A 152 11.14 -8.96 1.74
N THR A 153 11.08 -8.38 0.55
CA THR A 153 11.42 -9.02 -0.72
C THR A 153 12.74 -8.41 -1.19
N SER A 154 13.81 -9.20 -1.32
CA SER A 154 15.06 -8.64 -1.86
C SER A 154 14.76 -8.09 -3.25
N GLU A 155 15.38 -6.95 -3.61
CA GLU A 155 15.31 -6.37 -4.95
C GLU A 155 15.52 -7.44 -6.03
N ASP A 156 16.42 -8.40 -5.77
CA ASP A 156 16.65 -9.58 -6.60
C ASP A 156 15.43 -10.50 -6.77
N LYS A 157 14.59 -10.66 -5.74
CA LYS A 157 13.37 -11.47 -5.83
C LYS A 157 12.28 -10.78 -6.65
N ASP A 158 12.16 -9.47 -6.52
CA ASP A 158 11.16 -8.70 -7.27
C ASP A 158 11.60 -8.50 -8.74
N LEU A 159 12.90 -8.31 -8.99
CA LEU A 159 13.49 -8.34 -10.33
C LEU A 159 13.36 -9.73 -10.95
N ALA A 160 13.70 -10.80 -10.21
CA ALA A 160 13.51 -12.16 -10.71
C ALA A 160 12.04 -12.47 -10.99
N ALA A 161 11.10 -11.96 -10.19
CA ALA A 161 9.67 -12.09 -10.44
C ALA A 161 9.24 -11.33 -11.70
N ALA A 162 9.67 -10.09 -11.86
CA ALA A 162 9.38 -9.27 -13.04
C ALA A 162 9.98 -9.89 -14.32
N GLU A 163 11.25 -10.29 -14.28
CA GLU A 163 11.89 -11.00 -15.39
C GLU A 163 11.23 -12.35 -15.66
N SER A 164 10.80 -13.08 -14.63
CA SER A 164 10.10 -14.35 -14.83
C SER A 164 8.74 -14.15 -15.50
N LEU A 165 8.04 -13.06 -15.17
CA LEU A 165 6.78 -12.69 -15.79
C LEU A 165 7.01 -12.25 -17.25
N GLU A 166 8.03 -11.45 -17.51
CA GLU A 166 8.42 -11.06 -18.87
C GLU A 166 8.77 -12.29 -19.71
N ARG A 167 9.58 -13.21 -19.18
CA ARG A 167 9.88 -14.50 -19.82
C ARG A 167 8.63 -15.34 -20.06
N ALA A 168 7.69 -15.38 -19.12
CA ALA A 168 6.41 -16.10 -19.28
C ALA A 168 5.55 -15.51 -20.41
N TRP A 169 5.63 -14.18 -20.60
CA TRP A 169 4.94 -13.47 -21.67
C TRP A 169 5.63 -13.61 -23.05
N GLU A 170 6.94 -13.78 -23.08
CA GLU A 170 7.70 -14.08 -24.30
C GLU A 170 7.53 -15.54 -24.72
N GLN A 171 7.44 -16.46 -23.74
CA GLN A 171 7.36 -17.90 -23.93
C GLN A 171 5.97 -18.41 -23.52
N LEU A 172 4.92 -17.95 -24.21
CA LEU A 172 3.56 -18.43 -23.99
C LEU A 172 3.47 -19.93 -24.33
N ASP A 173 3.27 -20.76 -23.32
CA ASP A 173 3.25 -22.23 -23.47
C ASP A 173 1.84 -22.79 -23.28
N PHE A 174 0.97 -22.50 -24.26
CA PHE A 174 -0.39 -23.02 -24.27
C PHE A 174 -0.43 -24.55 -24.33
N ALA A 175 0.53 -25.18 -25.03
CA ALA A 175 0.57 -26.62 -25.20
C ALA A 175 0.79 -27.35 -23.88
N SER A 176 1.73 -26.88 -23.04
CA SER A 176 1.92 -27.44 -21.69
C SER A 176 0.70 -27.27 -20.80
N LEU A 177 -0.01 -26.13 -20.90
CA LEU A 177 -1.25 -25.92 -20.17
C LEU A 177 -2.36 -26.87 -20.62
N GLU A 178 -2.56 -27.02 -21.92
CA GLU A 178 -3.53 -27.96 -22.50
C GLU A 178 -3.22 -29.40 -22.09
N GLN A 179 -1.93 -29.78 -22.08
CA GLN A 179 -1.49 -31.09 -21.61
C GLN A 179 -1.79 -31.31 -20.12
N GLN A 180 -1.59 -30.30 -19.27
CA GLN A 180 -1.86 -30.40 -17.82
C GLN A 180 -3.35 -30.45 -17.51
N LEU A 181 -4.15 -29.68 -18.23
CA LEU A 181 -5.60 -29.68 -18.11
C LEU A 181 -6.24 -30.94 -18.70
N GLY A 182 -5.56 -31.62 -19.63
CA GLY A 182 -6.13 -32.70 -20.41
C GLY A 182 -7.23 -32.23 -21.36
N CYS A 183 -7.28 -30.93 -21.68
CA CYS A 183 -8.27 -30.33 -22.57
C CYS A 183 -7.65 -29.21 -23.40
N THR A 184 -8.31 -28.83 -24.49
CA THR A 184 -7.93 -27.66 -25.28
C THR A 184 -8.32 -26.37 -24.55
N LEU A 185 -7.49 -25.34 -24.69
CA LEU A 185 -7.79 -24.00 -24.18
C LEU A 185 -8.71 -23.26 -25.17
N PRO A 186 -9.61 -22.38 -24.67
CA PRO A 186 -10.50 -21.60 -25.52
C PRO A 186 -9.74 -20.79 -26.57
N VAL A 187 -10.25 -20.75 -27.81
CA VAL A 187 -9.61 -19.99 -28.90
C VAL A 187 -9.53 -18.50 -28.57
N ALA A 188 -10.61 -17.95 -28.01
CA ALA A 188 -10.67 -16.55 -27.58
C ALA A 188 -9.64 -16.22 -26.48
N TYR A 189 -9.40 -17.15 -25.55
CA TYR A 189 -8.36 -17.01 -24.53
C TYR A 189 -6.96 -16.98 -25.15
N LYS A 190 -6.67 -17.91 -26.06
CA LYS A 190 -5.39 -17.93 -26.77
C LYS A 190 -5.17 -16.64 -27.56
N ALA A 191 -6.18 -16.16 -28.29
CA ALA A 191 -6.11 -14.91 -29.04
C ALA A 191 -5.88 -13.68 -28.15
N MET A 192 -6.54 -13.62 -26.99
CA MET A 192 -6.37 -12.54 -26.01
C MET A 192 -4.91 -12.41 -25.54
N MET A 193 -4.20 -13.54 -25.42
CA MET A 193 -2.82 -13.60 -24.92
C MET A 193 -1.74 -13.40 -26.00
N GLN A 194 -2.08 -13.45 -27.30
CA GLN A 194 -1.10 -13.32 -28.39
C GLN A 194 -0.40 -11.94 -28.40
N PRO A 195 0.85 -11.85 -28.88
CA PRO A 195 1.50 -10.57 -29.17
C PRO A 195 0.65 -9.68 -30.08
N GLY A 196 0.55 -8.39 -29.76
CA GLY A 196 -0.27 -7.43 -30.52
C GLY A 196 -1.77 -7.46 -30.23
N SER A 197 -2.24 -8.36 -29.36
CA SER A 197 -3.62 -8.35 -28.87
C SER A 197 -3.93 -7.06 -28.13
N GLU A 198 -5.06 -6.43 -28.48
CA GLU A 198 -5.57 -5.22 -27.82
C GLU A 198 -5.93 -5.44 -26.32
N TRP A 199 -5.93 -6.68 -25.86
CA TRP A 199 -6.24 -7.07 -24.48
C TRP A 199 -4.99 -7.17 -23.60
N ARG A 200 -3.79 -7.22 -24.19
CA ARG A 200 -2.53 -7.59 -23.52
C ARG A 200 -1.88 -6.46 -22.71
N GLU A 201 -1.94 -5.21 -23.17
CA GLU A 201 -0.99 -4.19 -22.71
C GLU A 201 -1.55 -3.13 -21.74
N LYS A 202 -2.82 -3.19 -21.33
CA LYS A 202 -3.41 -2.15 -20.48
C LYS A 202 -4.38 -2.75 -19.49
N SER A 203 -4.44 -2.18 -18.29
CA SER A 203 -5.63 -2.33 -17.46
C SER A 203 -6.82 -1.78 -18.24
N TRP A 204 -7.88 -2.55 -18.35
CA TRP A 204 -9.08 -2.16 -19.09
C TRP A 204 -10.29 -2.35 -18.21
N THR A 205 -11.33 -1.58 -18.52
CA THR A 205 -12.59 -1.65 -17.80
C THR A 205 -13.69 -1.97 -18.79
N LEU A 206 -14.50 -2.98 -18.46
CA LEU A 206 -15.63 -3.40 -19.27
C LEU A 206 -16.93 -2.96 -18.63
N ARG A 207 -17.87 -2.56 -19.49
CA ARG A 207 -19.23 -2.23 -19.11
C ARG A 207 -20.22 -3.18 -19.79
N PRO A 208 -20.80 -4.14 -19.05
CA PRO A 208 -21.92 -4.93 -19.53
C PRO A 208 -23.17 -4.05 -19.66
N HIS A 209 -24.12 -4.47 -20.50
CA HIS A 209 -25.40 -3.78 -20.62
C HIS A 209 -26.19 -3.93 -19.30
N ARG A 210 -26.37 -2.82 -18.56
CA ARG A 210 -27.18 -2.70 -17.32
C ARG A 210 -26.59 -3.28 -16.02
N VAL A 211 -25.29 -3.58 -15.97
CA VAL A 211 -24.61 -4.14 -14.78
C VAL A 211 -23.45 -3.26 -14.33
N ALA A 212 -22.89 -3.55 -13.15
CA ALA A 212 -21.70 -2.93 -12.61
C ALA A 212 -20.48 -3.03 -13.54
N TRP A 213 -19.51 -2.15 -13.32
CA TRP A 213 -18.27 -2.07 -14.10
C TRP A 213 -17.30 -3.16 -13.66
N PHE A 214 -16.62 -3.79 -14.62
CA PHE A 214 -15.62 -4.83 -14.37
C PHE A 214 -14.24 -4.30 -14.72
N HIS A 215 -13.36 -4.23 -13.73
CA HIS A 215 -12.01 -3.66 -13.86
C HIS A 215 -10.98 -4.78 -13.90
N VAL A 216 -10.31 -4.94 -15.04
CA VAL A 216 -9.12 -5.80 -15.17
C VAL A 216 -7.87 -4.95 -15.00
N ILE A 217 -7.03 -5.35 -14.05
CA ILE A 217 -5.75 -4.67 -13.78
C ILE A 217 -4.68 -5.21 -14.71
N ASP A 218 -4.55 -6.53 -14.77
CA ASP A 218 -3.51 -7.24 -15.48
C ASP A 218 -3.99 -8.65 -15.84
N LEU A 219 -3.55 -9.12 -17.01
CA LEU A 219 -3.72 -10.51 -17.41
C LEU A 219 -2.70 -11.39 -16.70
N VAL A 220 -3.10 -12.60 -16.36
CA VAL A 220 -2.20 -13.63 -15.83
C VAL A 220 -1.64 -14.41 -17.02
N PRO A 221 -0.31 -14.54 -17.15
CA PRO A 221 0.28 -15.28 -18.25
C PRO A 221 -0.16 -16.75 -18.23
N PRO A 222 -0.32 -17.40 -19.40
CA PRO A 222 -0.70 -18.79 -19.52
C PRO A 222 0.45 -19.73 -19.12
N ASP A 223 0.75 -19.80 -17.82
CA ASP A 223 1.74 -20.71 -17.24
C ASP A 223 1.10 -21.63 -16.18
N ARG A 224 1.91 -22.51 -15.56
CA ARG A 224 1.42 -23.43 -14.51
C ARG A 224 0.75 -22.73 -13.32
N SER A 225 1.07 -21.46 -13.06
CA SER A 225 0.51 -20.69 -11.95
C SER A 225 -0.88 -20.12 -12.26
N ALA A 226 -1.28 -20.09 -13.53
CA ALA A 226 -2.64 -19.73 -13.94
C ALA A 226 -3.67 -20.81 -13.59
N LEU A 227 -3.24 -22.07 -13.47
CA LEU A 227 -4.09 -23.18 -13.02
C LEU A 227 -4.15 -23.20 -11.50
N ARG A 228 -5.31 -22.90 -10.94
CA ARG A 228 -5.51 -22.78 -9.50
C ARG A 228 -6.74 -23.54 -9.06
N LYS A 229 -6.72 -24.06 -7.83
CA LYS A 229 -7.94 -24.57 -7.19
C LYS A 229 -8.73 -23.37 -6.66
N SER A 230 -9.97 -23.25 -7.10
CA SER A 230 -10.91 -22.27 -6.56
C SER A 230 -11.11 -22.55 -5.07
N PRO A 231 -10.90 -21.55 -4.18
CA PRO A 231 -11.06 -21.77 -2.75
C PRO A 231 -12.54 -21.95 -2.35
N ALA A 232 -13.49 -21.45 -3.14
CA ALA A 232 -14.92 -21.61 -2.87
C ALA A 232 -15.48 -22.95 -3.36
N THR A 233 -15.08 -23.41 -4.55
CA THR A 233 -15.64 -24.63 -5.18
C THR A 233 -14.71 -25.84 -5.10
N GLY A 234 -13.42 -25.65 -4.83
CA GLY A 234 -12.39 -26.69 -4.86
C GLY A 234 -11.99 -27.16 -6.26
N GLU A 235 -12.66 -26.69 -7.31
CA GLU A 235 -12.41 -27.05 -8.70
C GLU A 235 -11.11 -26.43 -9.22
N VAL A 236 -10.40 -27.15 -10.09
CA VAL A 236 -9.26 -26.58 -10.82
C VAL A 236 -9.79 -25.74 -11.97
N MET A 237 -9.43 -24.47 -11.97
CA MET A 237 -9.91 -23.46 -12.91
C MET A 237 -8.73 -22.61 -13.38
N LEU A 238 -8.92 -21.93 -14.52
CA LEU A 238 -7.90 -21.09 -15.14
C LEU A 238 -8.13 -19.63 -14.73
N CYS A 239 -7.27 -19.08 -13.89
CA CYS A 239 -7.26 -17.65 -13.57
C CYS A 239 -6.54 -16.91 -14.70
N PHE A 240 -7.25 -16.03 -15.40
CA PHE A 240 -6.70 -15.33 -16.58
C PHE A 240 -6.43 -13.84 -16.35
N ALA A 241 -6.99 -13.26 -15.29
CA ALA A 241 -6.84 -11.84 -15.01
C ALA A 241 -7.04 -11.51 -13.53
N ASN A 242 -6.34 -10.50 -13.03
CA ASN A 242 -6.59 -9.94 -11.72
C ASN A 242 -7.52 -8.71 -11.84
N ALA A 243 -8.36 -8.52 -10.83
CA ALA A 243 -9.31 -7.43 -10.70
C ALA A 243 -8.99 -6.54 -9.49
N ASP A 244 -9.61 -5.37 -9.40
CA ASP A 244 -9.44 -4.47 -8.24
C ASP A 244 -9.88 -5.09 -6.91
N SER A 245 -10.91 -5.94 -6.94
CA SER A 245 -11.48 -6.60 -5.77
C SER A 245 -11.32 -8.11 -5.77
N GLY A 246 -10.58 -8.71 -6.71
CA GLY A 246 -10.57 -10.15 -6.88
C GLY A 246 -9.81 -10.62 -8.11
N GLU A 247 -10.32 -11.68 -8.73
CA GLU A 247 -9.71 -12.34 -9.88
C GLU A 247 -10.79 -12.83 -10.85
N TYR A 248 -10.44 -13.01 -12.13
CA TYR A 248 -11.33 -13.57 -13.15
C TYR A 248 -10.86 -14.94 -13.63
N TRP A 249 -11.82 -15.86 -13.71
CA TRP A 249 -11.58 -17.29 -13.83
C TRP A 249 -12.41 -17.89 -14.96
N LEU A 250 -11.86 -18.91 -15.62
CA LEU A 250 -12.53 -19.72 -16.63
C LEU A 250 -12.59 -21.17 -16.18
N ARG A 251 -13.70 -21.84 -16.47
CA ARG A 251 -13.76 -23.30 -16.34
C ARG A 251 -13.12 -23.94 -17.59
N PRO A 252 -12.05 -24.73 -17.44
CA PRO A 252 -11.39 -25.36 -18.59
C PRO A 252 -12.30 -26.43 -19.23
N GLY A 253 -12.10 -26.70 -20.52
CA GLY A 253 -12.73 -27.81 -21.26
C GLY A 253 -13.83 -27.42 -22.26
N GLY A 254 -14.31 -26.18 -22.25
CA GLY A 254 -15.22 -25.65 -23.27
C GLY A 254 -14.51 -24.80 -24.32
N GLU A 255 -15.01 -24.77 -25.56
CA GLU A 255 -14.51 -23.86 -26.60
C GLU A 255 -14.76 -22.38 -26.26
N ASP A 256 -15.87 -22.10 -25.57
CA ASP A 256 -16.27 -20.77 -25.11
C ASP A 256 -16.86 -20.86 -23.68
N PRO A 257 -16.01 -20.99 -22.66
CA PRO A 257 -16.46 -21.29 -21.30
C PRO A 257 -17.03 -20.04 -20.60
N PRO A 258 -17.87 -20.24 -19.56
CA PRO A 258 -18.33 -19.15 -18.72
C PRO A 258 -17.17 -18.48 -17.96
N VAL A 259 -17.36 -17.19 -17.69
CA VAL A 259 -16.43 -16.34 -16.95
C VAL A 259 -16.95 -16.14 -15.54
N TYR A 260 -16.09 -16.38 -14.57
CA TYR A 260 -16.38 -16.19 -13.16
C TYR A 260 -15.53 -15.07 -12.58
N THR A 261 -16.10 -14.35 -11.61
CA THR A 261 -15.35 -13.49 -10.70
C THR A 261 -15.17 -14.22 -9.38
N HIS A 262 -13.99 -14.09 -8.79
CA HIS A 262 -13.68 -14.57 -7.45
C HIS A 262 -13.24 -13.41 -6.57
N TYR A 263 -13.85 -13.22 -5.41
CA TYR A 263 -13.46 -12.20 -4.44
C TYR A 263 -13.83 -12.62 -3.02
N THR A 264 -13.14 -12.04 -2.04
CA THR A 264 -13.46 -12.24 -0.62
C THR A 264 -14.34 -11.10 -0.12
N ASP A 265 -15.46 -11.42 0.51
CA ASP A 265 -16.36 -10.46 1.16
C ASP A 265 -16.53 -10.73 2.67
N HIS A 266 -17.52 -10.09 3.30
CA HIS A 266 -17.78 -10.25 4.74
C HIS A 266 -18.31 -11.65 5.12
N SER A 267 -18.78 -12.43 4.15
CA SER A 267 -19.33 -13.77 4.32
C SER A 267 -18.33 -14.89 3.97
N GLY A 268 -17.27 -14.56 3.24
CA GLY A 268 -16.19 -15.49 2.91
C GLY A 268 -15.69 -15.32 1.47
N GLU A 269 -15.20 -16.41 0.89
CA GLU A 269 -14.82 -16.46 -0.53
C GLU A 269 -16.07 -16.63 -1.41
N VAL A 270 -16.24 -15.74 -2.38
CA VAL A 270 -17.38 -15.70 -3.29
C VAL A 270 -16.90 -15.98 -4.71
N VAL A 271 -17.58 -16.89 -5.41
CA VAL A 271 -17.39 -17.16 -6.84
C VAL A 271 -18.73 -16.99 -7.55
N GLU A 272 -18.79 -16.04 -8.47
CA GLU A 272 -20.01 -15.72 -9.22
C GLU A 272 -19.74 -15.77 -10.72
N GLU A 273 -20.68 -16.34 -11.48
CA GLU A 273 -20.65 -16.26 -12.94
C GLU A 273 -21.02 -14.84 -13.37
N ILE A 274 -20.14 -14.19 -14.13
CA ILE A 274 -20.35 -12.82 -14.63
C ILE A 274 -20.69 -12.78 -16.11
N ALA A 275 -20.30 -13.81 -16.86
CA ALA A 275 -20.69 -13.98 -18.25
C ALA A 275 -20.85 -15.47 -18.58
N PRO A 276 -21.87 -15.85 -19.34
CA PRO A 276 -22.10 -17.25 -19.71
C PRO A 276 -21.04 -17.78 -20.70
N GLN A 277 -20.32 -16.88 -21.37
CA GLN A 277 -19.34 -17.15 -22.42
C GLN A 277 -18.21 -16.13 -22.36
N LEU A 278 -16.99 -16.56 -22.66
CA LEU A 278 -15.81 -15.70 -22.77
C LEU A 278 -15.96 -14.73 -23.93
N SER A 279 -16.52 -15.17 -25.06
CA SER A 279 -16.80 -14.30 -26.21
C SER A 279 -17.74 -13.14 -25.85
N VAL A 280 -18.77 -13.42 -25.04
CA VAL A 280 -19.71 -12.41 -24.53
C VAL A 280 -19.00 -11.41 -23.62
N PHE A 281 -18.15 -11.89 -22.71
CA PHE A 281 -17.35 -11.04 -21.83
C PHE A 281 -16.43 -10.12 -22.62
N LEU A 282 -15.68 -10.65 -23.59
CA LEU A 282 -14.80 -9.86 -24.45
C LEU A 282 -15.55 -8.93 -25.41
N GLY A 283 -16.84 -9.22 -25.69
CA GLY A 283 -17.71 -8.35 -26.48
C GLY A 283 -18.26 -7.14 -25.72
N TRP A 284 -18.04 -7.04 -24.41
CA TRP A 284 -18.45 -5.86 -23.65
C TRP A 284 -17.65 -4.63 -24.08
N LYS A 285 -18.30 -3.46 -24.04
CA LYS A 285 -17.63 -2.22 -24.42
C LYS A 285 -16.51 -1.89 -23.43
N LYS A 286 -15.29 -1.73 -23.94
CA LYS A 286 -14.18 -1.10 -23.22
C LYS A 286 -14.56 0.35 -22.96
N ALA A 287 -14.47 0.77 -21.71
CA ALA A 287 -14.59 2.17 -21.38
C ALA A 287 -13.25 2.86 -21.64
N GLU A 288 -13.29 3.93 -22.43
CA GLU A 288 -12.18 4.86 -22.51
C GLU A 288 -12.19 5.70 -21.23
N TYR A 289 -11.06 5.73 -20.52
CA TYR A 289 -10.84 6.73 -19.48
C TYR A 289 -10.70 8.08 -20.20
N GLU A 290 -11.79 8.84 -20.28
CA GLU A 290 -11.73 10.29 -20.51
C GLU A 290 -11.16 11.01 -19.29
#